data_AF-A0A3Q7IK12-F1
#
_entry.id   AF-A0A3Q7IK12-F1
#
_cell.length_a   1.000
_cell.length_b   1.000
_cell.length_c   1.000
_cell.angle_alpha   90.00
_cell.angle_beta   90.00
_cell.angle_gamma   90.00
#
_symmetry.space_group_name_H-M   'P 1'
#
loop_
_entity.id
_entity.type
_entity.pdbx_description
1 polymer ?
#
loop_
_entity_poly.entity_id
_entity_poly.type
_entity_poly.pdbx_seq_one_letter_code
_entity_poly.pdbx_strand_id
1 'polypeptide(L)'
;MGHNREETIVGTKKLAIDNGLQRTISDISFELSKEVAALVVCDRDDDDDIEKNVLPPISEVEDAKCECCGMSEECTLEYVKRVKEKYSGKLICGLCSEAVKEEMEKNGGVITP
;
A
#
# COMPACT_ATOMS: atom_id res chain seq x y z
N MET A 1 -71.10 31.68 26.11
CA MET A 1 -70.28 32.76 25.53
C MET A 1 -68.85 32.46 25.93
N GLY A 2 -67.83 32.31 25.10
CA GLY A 2 -67.56 32.70 23.72
C GLY A 2 -66.02 32.72 23.65
N HIS A 3 -65.48 32.28 22.52
CA HIS A 3 -64.07 31.94 22.24
C HIS A 3 -63.01 32.96 22.72
N ASN A 4 -61.76 32.52 22.89
CA ASN A 4 -60.63 32.99 22.07
C ASN A 4 -59.45 32.00 22.13
N ARG A 5 -58.93 31.73 20.94
CA ARG A 5 -57.92 30.75 20.54
C ARG A 5 -56.80 31.59 19.91
N GLU A 6 -55.56 31.44 20.36
CA GLU A 6 -54.34 31.93 19.70
C GLU A 6 -53.18 31.07 20.26
N GLU A 7 -52.84 29.97 19.60
CA GLU A 7 -51.88 29.83 18.50
C GLU A 7 -50.40 29.79 18.96
N THR A 8 -49.83 28.63 18.65
CA THR A 8 -48.53 28.10 19.02
C THR A 8 -47.40 28.81 18.28
N ILE A 9 -46.39 29.30 19.01
CA ILE A 9 -45.01 29.35 18.53
C ILE A 9 -44.09 28.94 19.68
N VAL A 10 -44.10 27.65 20.01
CA VAL A 10 -42.97 27.07 20.76
C VAL A 10 -41.93 26.73 19.71
N GLY A 11 -40.88 27.56 19.64
CA GLY A 11 -39.74 27.34 18.77
C GLY A 11 -39.27 25.89 18.87
N THR A 12 -39.30 25.20 17.73
CA THR A 12 -38.80 23.84 17.62
C THR A 12 -37.35 23.83 18.07
N LYS A 13 -37.09 23.18 19.20
CA LYS A 13 -35.74 22.87 19.67
C LYS A 13 -35.05 22.13 18.53
N LYS A 14 -34.08 22.77 17.87
CA LYS A 14 -33.22 22.13 16.88
C LYS A 14 -32.31 21.16 17.62
N LEU A 15 -32.74 19.89 17.66
CA LEU A 15 -31.89 18.77 18.02
C LEU A 15 -31.66 17.96 16.75
N ALA A 16 -30.63 18.34 16.01
CA ALA A 16 -30.02 17.51 14.99
C ALA A 16 -28.51 17.64 15.21
N ILE A 17 -27.99 16.81 16.11
CA ILE A 17 -26.62 16.35 16.03
C ILE A 17 -26.74 15.14 15.11
N ASP A 18 -26.61 15.34 13.80
CA ASP A 18 -26.23 14.23 12.97
C ASP A 18 -24.76 13.96 13.30
N ASN A 19 -24.48 12.76 13.78
CA ASN A 19 -23.13 12.27 14.00
C ASN A 19 -22.44 12.05 12.64
N GLY A 20 -22.31 13.10 11.84
CA GLY A 20 -21.48 13.15 10.67
C GLY A 20 -20.05 13.12 11.16
N LEU A 21 -19.45 11.94 11.16
CA LEU A 21 -18.02 11.75 11.40
C LEU A 21 -17.27 12.73 10.48
N GLN A 22 -16.77 13.83 11.04
CA GLN A 22 -15.93 14.77 10.29
C GLN A 22 -14.63 14.01 9.99
N ARG A 23 -14.52 13.51 8.75
CA ARG A 23 -13.27 12.91 8.30
C ARG A 23 -12.25 14.03 8.24
N THR A 24 -11.17 13.90 9.01
CA THR A 24 -10.01 14.77 8.87
C THR A 24 -9.46 14.54 7.47
N ILE A 25 -9.51 15.56 6.62
CA ILE A 25 -8.90 15.51 5.30
C ILE A 25 -7.39 15.58 5.54
N SER A 26 -6.69 14.51 5.18
CA SER A 26 -5.22 14.50 5.18
C SER A 26 -4.74 14.92 3.79
N ASP A 27 -3.70 15.76 3.73
CA ASP A 27 -3.09 16.23 2.48
C ASP A 27 -2.60 15.09 1.57
N ILE A 28 -2.46 13.89 2.13
CA ILE A 28 -2.16 12.64 1.40
C ILE A 28 -3.17 12.42 0.25
N SER A 29 -4.44 12.76 0.43
CA SER A 29 -5.50 12.53 -0.59
C SER A 29 -5.32 13.37 -1.86
N PHE A 30 -4.71 14.56 -1.75
CA PHE A 30 -4.49 15.45 -2.89
C PHE A 30 -3.24 15.06 -3.68
N GLU A 31 -2.17 14.66 -2.98
CA GLU A 31 -0.91 14.24 -3.58
C GLU A 31 -1.07 12.94 -4.40
N LEU A 32 -1.84 11.96 -3.91
CA LEU A 32 -2.14 10.72 -4.63
C LEU A 32 -2.87 10.96 -5.97
N SER A 33 -3.74 11.97 -6.03
CA SER A 33 -4.49 12.30 -7.25
C SER A 33 -3.58 12.89 -8.34
N LYS A 34 -2.51 13.59 -7.93
CA LYS A 34 -1.52 14.20 -8.82
C LYS A 34 -0.51 13.19 -9.36
N GLU A 35 -0.11 12.23 -8.52
CA GLU A 35 0.88 11.20 -8.88
C GLU A 35 0.30 10.18 -9.87
N VAL A 36 -1.00 9.89 -9.79
CA VAL A 36 -1.74 9.12 -10.80
C VAL A 36 -1.82 9.87 -12.14
N ALA A 37 -2.02 11.19 -12.13
CA ALA A 37 -2.12 11.99 -13.36
C ALA A 37 -0.79 12.08 -14.14
N ALA A 38 0.37 12.00 -13.47
CA ALA A 38 1.69 12.04 -14.11
C ALA A 38 2.06 10.73 -14.85
N LEU A 39 1.40 9.60 -14.51
CA LEU A 39 1.60 8.30 -15.16
C LEU A 39 0.69 8.12 -16.39
N VAL A 40 -0.29 9.00 -16.61
CA VAL A 40 -1.15 9.01 -17.80
C VAL A 40 -0.40 9.66 -18.96
N VAL A 41 0.31 8.87 -19.75
CA VAL A 41 0.79 9.31 -21.06
C VAL A 41 -0.38 9.40 -22.04
N CYS A 42 -0.47 10.53 -22.73
CA CYS A 42 -1.49 10.83 -23.73
C CYS A 42 -1.00 10.43 -25.12
N ASP A 43 -1.35 9.22 -25.55
CA ASP A 43 -1.35 8.88 -26.98
C ASP A 43 -2.80 8.97 -27.48
N ARG A 44 -3.06 9.97 -28.35
CA ARG A 44 -4.22 9.99 -29.26
C ARG A 44 -3.85 9.03 -30.42
N ASP A 45 -4.73 8.21 -31.00
CA ASP A 45 -6.02 8.50 -31.61
C ASP A 45 -6.91 7.22 -31.74
N ASP A 46 -8.23 7.43 -31.86
CA ASP A 46 -9.33 6.53 -32.32
C ASP A 46 -10.02 5.50 -31.36
N ASP A 47 -11.23 5.91 -30.91
CA ASP A 47 -12.55 5.24 -30.76
C ASP A 47 -12.75 3.84 -30.08
N ASP A 48 -13.72 3.80 -29.15
CA ASP A 48 -14.37 2.66 -28.42
C ASP A 48 -13.82 2.22 -27.03
N ASP A 49 -14.19 3.04 -26.03
CA ASP A 49 -14.56 2.79 -24.63
C ASP A 49 -14.20 1.44 -23.95
N ILE A 50 -13.07 1.44 -23.22
CA ILE A 50 -13.01 1.09 -21.78
C ILE A 50 -11.75 1.74 -21.21
N GLU A 51 -11.97 2.82 -20.47
CA GLU A 51 -11.00 3.64 -19.76
C GLU A 51 -10.29 2.84 -18.65
N LYS A 52 -9.23 2.11 -19.01
CA LYS A 52 -8.33 1.52 -18.01
C LYS A 52 -7.43 2.61 -17.45
N ASN A 53 -7.78 3.07 -16.26
CA ASN A 53 -6.87 3.78 -15.37
C ASN A 53 -5.59 2.94 -15.19
N VAL A 54 -4.51 3.26 -15.91
CA VAL A 54 -3.25 2.50 -15.89
C VAL A 54 -2.51 2.83 -14.60
N LEU A 55 -2.79 2.06 -13.56
CA LEU A 55 -1.94 1.99 -12.39
C LEU A 55 -0.57 1.41 -12.80
N PRO A 56 0.53 1.84 -12.15
CA PRO A 56 1.82 1.21 -12.38
C PRO A 56 1.69 -0.30 -12.10
N PRO A 57 2.37 -1.16 -12.89
CA PRO A 57 2.30 -2.61 -12.68
C PRO A 57 2.71 -2.95 -11.26
N ILE A 58 1.81 -3.61 -10.53
CA ILE A 58 2.12 -4.15 -9.21
C ILE A 58 3.13 -5.27 -9.45
N SER A 59 4.31 -5.19 -8.84
CA SER A 59 5.27 -6.29 -8.90
C SER A 59 4.66 -7.51 -8.23
N GLU A 60 4.36 -8.53 -9.03
CA GLU A 60 3.85 -9.81 -8.56
C GLU A 60 4.84 -10.43 -7.56
N VAL A 61 4.30 -10.94 -6.46
CA VAL A 61 5.04 -11.64 -5.41
C VAL A 61 4.71 -13.13 -5.46
N GLU A 62 5.71 -13.96 -5.21
CA GLU A 62 5.57 -15.41 -5.15
C GLU A 62 6.07 -15.93 -3.81
N ASP A 63 5.45 -16.99 -3.30
CA ASP A 63 5.95 -17.73 -2.14
C ASP A 63 7.24 -18.45 -2.48
N ALA A 64 8.32 -18.11 -1.78
CA ALA A 64 9.62 -18.68 -2.03
C ALA A 64 10.27 -19.22 -0.75
N LYS A 65 10.85 -20.41 -0.84
CA LYS A 65 11.40 -21.11 0.32
C LYS A 65 12.88 -20.77 0.50
N CYS A 66 13.24 -20.31 1.70
CA CYS A 66 14.63 -20.08 2.08
C CYS A 66 15.40 -21.40 2.15
N GLU A 67 16.52 -21.49 1.43
CA GLU A 67 17.40 -22.66 1.43
C GLU A 67 18.26 -22.79 2.70
N CYS A 68 18.32 -21.75 3.54
CA CYS A 68 19.04 -21.77 4.81
C CYS A 68 18.17 -22.30 5.96
N CYS A 69 16.99 -21.71 6.17
CA CYS A 69 16.13 -22.05 7.32
C CYS A 69 14.85 -22.82 6.93
N GLY A 70 14.55 -22.97 5.65
CA GLY A 70 13.38 -23.71 5.16
C GLY A 70 12.04 -22.98 5.32
N MET A 71 12.00 -21.76 5.84
CA MET A 71 10.78 -20.95 5.95
C MET A 71 10.43 -20.32 4.58
N SER A 72 9.14 -20.14 4.31
CA SER A 72 8.65 -19.44 3.12
C SER A 72 8.50 -17.95 3.38
N GLU A 73 8.81 -17.13 2.38
CA GLU A 73 8.66 -15.68 2.38
C GLU A 73 8.08 -15.23 1.02
N GLU A 74 7.19 -14.24 1.04
CA GLU A 74 6.67 -13.61 -0.18
C GLU A 74 7.76 -12.73 -0.80
N CYS A 75 8.17 -13.06 -2.02
CA CYS A 75 9.30 -12.41 -2.68
C CYS A 75 8.90 -11.88 -4.06
N THR A 76 9.36 -10.68 -4.40
CA THR A 76 9.30 -10.20 -5.79
C THR A 76 10.35 -10.89 -6.64
N LEU A 77 10.10 -11.04 -7.93
CA LEU A 77 11.08 -11.60 -8.89
C LEU A 77 12.41 -10.83 -8.88
N GLU A 78 12.36 -9.51 -8.71
CA GLU A 78 13.55 -8.67 -8.60
C GLU A 78 14.38 -9.01 -7.34
N TYR A 79 13.72 -9.23 -6.20
CA TYR A 79 14.39 -9.65 -4.98
C TYR A 79 15.03 -11.03 -5.15
N VAL A 80 14.29 -12.02 -5.69
CA VAL A 80 14.80 -13.37 -5.97
C VAL A 80 16.06 -13.32 -6.82
N LYS A 81 16.07 -12.51 -7.88
CA LYS A 81 17.22 -12.35 -8.78
C LYS A 81 18.44 -11.81 -8.03
N ARG A 82 18.29 -10.70 -7.29
CA ARG A 82 19.39 -10.07 -6.54
C ARG A 82 19.97 -10.99 -5.48
N VAL A 83 19.12 -11.73 -4.77
CA VAL A 83 19.55 -12.68 -3.74
C VAL A 83 20.34 -13.83 -4.38
N LYS A 84 19.82 -14.44 -5.44
CA LYS A 84 20.51 -15.54 -6.13
C LYS A 84 21.87 -15.11 -6.70
N GLU A 85 22.00 -13.89 -7.22
CA GLU A 85 23.28 -13.33 -7.68
C GLU A 85 24.30 -13.21 -6.54
N LYS A 86 23.85 -12.82 -5.34
CA LYS A 86 24.72 -12.59 -4.17
C LYS A 86 25.10 -13.88 -3.44
N TYR A 87 24.22 -14.87 -3.38
CA TYR A 87 24.36 -16.06 -2.52
C TYR A 87 24.54 -17.36 -3.31
N SER A 88 25.40 -17.34 -4.33
CA SER A 88 25.78 -18.53 -5.13
C SER A 88 24.59 -19.27 -5.74
N GLY A 89 23.62 -18.52 -6.27
CA GLY A 89 22.40 -19.06 -6.87
C GLY A 89 21.34 -19.49 -5.86
N LYS A 90 21.61 -19.39 -4.56
CA LYS A 90 20.67 -19.78 -3.51
C LYS A 90 19.70 -18.65 -3.19
N LEU A 91 18.46 -19.02 -2.92
CA LEU A 91 17.46 -18.13 -2.37
C LEU A 91 17.44 -18.24 -0.84
N ILE A 92 17.67 -17.13 -0.15
CA ILE A 92 17.59 -17.03 1.30
C ILE A 92 16.70 -15.85 1.69
N CYS A 93 15.99 -15.98 2.81
CA CYS A 93 15.09 -14.92 3.29
C CYS A 93 15.86 -13.69 3.79
N GLY A 94 15.14 -12.59 4.03
CA GLY A 94 15.73 -11.34 4.52
C GLY A 94 16.58 -11.50 5.78
N LEU A 95 16.13 -12.31 6.74
CA LEU A 95 16.85 -12.54 8.01
C LEU A 95 18.14 -13.34 7.81
N CYS A 96 18.11 -14.41 7.02
CA CYS A 96 19.31 -15.19 6.71
C CYS A 96 20.30 -14.36 5.88
N SER A 97 19.81 -13.49 4.99
CA SER A 97 20.65 -12.58 4.20
C SER A 97 21.47 -11.65 5.09
N GLU A 98 20.83 -11.06 6.11
CA GLU A 98 21.50 -10.18 7.07
C GLU A 98 22.46 -10.95 7.98
N ALA A 99 22.07 -12.14 8.46
CA ALA A 99 22.95 -12.98 9.26
C ALA A 99 24.24 -13.37 8.51
N VAL A 100 24.11 -13.77 7.23
CA VAL A 100 25.28 -14.06 6.38
C VAL A 100 26.13 -12.82 6.18
N LYS A 101 25.51 -11.66 5.92
CA LYS A 101 26.24 -10.40 5.74
C LYS A 101 27.03 -10.02 7.00
N GLU A 102 26.40 -10.09 8.17
CA GLU A 102 27.03 -9.78 9.46
C GLU A 102 28.22 -10.72 9.74
N GLU A 103 28.07 -12.01 9.44
CA GLU A 103 29.14 -13.00 9.60
C GLU A 103 30.33 -12.72 8.68
N MET A 104 30.07 -12.34 7.43
CA MET A 104 31.10 -11.98 6.45
C MET A 104 31.88 -10.73 6.88
N GLU A 105 31.20 -9.75 7.48
CA GLU A 105 31.82 -8.52 7.97
C GLU A 105 32.67 -8.76 9.23
N LYS A 106 32.22 -9.62 10.16
CA LYS A 106 32.93 -9.88 11.42
C LYS A 106 34.10 -10.85 11.28
N ASN A 107 33.93 -11.90 10.49
CA ASN A 107 34.89 -13.02 10.41
C ASN A 107 35.64 -13.07 9.07
N GLY A 108 35.47 -12.06 8.20
CA GLY A 108 36.08 -12.04 6.87
C GLY A 108 35.65 -13.21 5.99
N GLY A 109 34.49 -13.81 6.27
CA GLY A 109 33.99 -15.02 5.61
C GLY A 109 34.72 -16.32 6.01
N VAL A 110 35.50 -16.30 7.09
CA VAL A 110 36.13 -17.52 7.62
C VAL A 110 35.12 -18.29 8.45
N ILE A 111 34.64 -19.43 7.92
CA ILE A 111 33.82 -20.37 8.68
C ILE A 111 34.77 -21.14 9.62
N THR A 112 34.81 -20.76 10.90
CA THR A 112 35.49 -21.56 11.92
C THR A 112 34.62 -22.79 12.24
N PRO A 113 35.15 -24.02 12.14
CA PRO A 113 34.39 -25.26 12.33
C PRO A 113 33.99 -25.52 13.79
#